data_AF-A0AB34I908-F1
#
_entry.id   AF-A0AB34I908-F1
#
_cell.length_a   1.000
_cell.length_b   1.000
_cell.length_c   1.000
_cell.angle_alpha   90.00
_cell.angle_beta   90.00
_cell.angle_gamma   90.00
#
_symmetry.space_group_name_H-M   'P 1'
#
loop_
_entity.id
_entity.type
_entity.pdbx_description
1 polymer ?
#
loop_
_entity_poly.entity_id
_entity_poly.type
_entity_poly.pdbx_seq_one_letter_code
_entity_poly.pdbx_strand_id
1 'polypeptide(L)'
;MVQFMGLVGLTYALSQGVLAKPLVKLSAKDPAKLILFCVLMLGGARPFALYTTSLWVVYGLYIPMVIALGTMNTAITSACSGLATGDQLGGLFGVLESVESVAGMFGPALGGLISSYSEGATLVAVCSCYAVAFLIVLLFFNRHVVAASAHAHGKAQ
;
A
#
# COMPACT_ATOMS: atom_id res chain seq x y z
N MET A 1 7.41 13.43 20.14
CA MET A 1 6.61 12.37 19.47
C MET A 1 5.73 12.93 18.34
N VAL A 2 5.02 14.05 18.53
CA VAL A 2 4.18 14.69 17.49
C VAL A 2 4.96 15.14 16.24
N GLN A 3 6.20 15.64 16.40
CA GLN A 3 7.03 16.08 15.27
C GLN A 3 7.45 14.94 14.33
N PHE A 4 7.61 13.72 14.84
CA PHE A 4 7.92 12.54 14.01
C PHE A 4 6.69 12.08 13.22
N MET A 5 5.49 12.09 13.81
CA MET A 5 4.26 11.72 13.12
C MET A 5 3.90 12.72 12.02
N GLY A 6 4.12 14.01 12.25
CA GLY A 6 3.95 15.05 11.23
C GLY A 6 4.94 14.93 10.07
N LEU A 7 6.21 14.60 10.36
CA LEU A 7 7.22 14.36 9.32
C LEU A 7 6.92 13.10 8.48
N VAL A 8 6.46 12.03 9.13
CA VAL A 8 6.01 10.80 8.44
C VAL A 8 4.77 11.09 7.60
N GLY A 9 3.78 11.82 8.13
CA GLY A 9 2.61 12.24 7.36
C GLY A 9 2.96 13.15 6.18
N LEU A 10 3.90 14.07 6.36
CA LEU A 10 4.38 14.98 5.30
C LEU A 10 5.14 14.23 4.21
N THR A 11 6.06 13.33 4.58
CA THR A 11 6.80 12.50 3.62
C THR A 11 5.87 11.53 2.88
N TYR A 12 4.83 11.04 3.56
CA TYR A 12 3.79 10.22 2.94
C TYR A 12 2.93 11.01 1.95
N ALA A 13 2.47 12.20 2.34
CA ALA A 13 1.72 13.10 1.46
C ALA A 13 2.56 13.57 0.25
N LEU A 14 3.85 13.87 0.46
CA LEU A 14 4.78 14.21 -0.62
C LEU A 14 5.01 13.03 -1.56
N SER A 15 5.16 11.82 -1.01
CA SER A 15 5.26 10.61 -1.82
C SER A 15 4.02 10.42 -2.69
N GLN A 16 2.82 10.55 -2.13
CA GLN A 16 1.56 10.42 -2.86
C GLN A 16 1.35 11.55 -3.89
N GLY A 17 1.73 12.79 -3.55
CA GLY A 17 1.50 13.96 -4.40
C GLY A 17 2.48 14.11 -5.57
N VAL A 18 3.76 13.83 -5.33
CA VAL A 18 4.86 14.16 -6.27
C VAL A 18 5.42 12.92 -6.97
N LEU A 19 5.65 11.83 -6.23
CA LEU A 19 6.35 10.65 -6.75
C LEU A 19 5.40 9.54 -7.23
N ALA A 20 4.27 9.35 -6.55
CA ALA A 20 3.33 8.28 -6.88
C ALA A 20 2.64 8.52 -8.24
N LYS A 21 2.23 9.76 -8.54
CA LYS A 21 1.56 10.11 -9.80
C LYS A 21 2.38 9.73 -11.05
N PRO A 22 3.66 10.11 -11.18
CA PRO A 22 4.47 9.70 -12.33
C PRO A 22 4.74 8.19 -12.35
N LEU A 23 4.98 7.54 -11.21
CA LEU A 23 5.19 6.08 -11.15
C LEU A 23 3.96 5.29 -11.60
N VAL A 24 2.78 5.70 -11.13
CA VAL A 24 1.50 5.10 -11.52
C VAL A 24 1.21 5.35 -13.01
N LYS A 25 1.53 6.55 -13.52
CA LYS A 25 1.37 6.89 -14.95
C LYS A 25 2.35 6.10 -15.84
N LEU A 26 3.58 5.88 -15.38
CA LEU A 26 4.58 5.04 -16.05
C LEU A 26 4.17 3.56 -16.07
N SER A 27 3.55 3.08 -15.00
CA SER A 27 3.03 1.71 -14.90
C SER A 27 1.55 1.58 -15.26
N ALA A 28 0.98 2.55 -15.96
CA ALA A 28 -0.44 2.56 -16.33
C ALA A 28 -0.87 1.35 -17.18
N LYS A 29 0.07 0.68 -17.85
CA LYS A 29 -0.17 -0.57 -18.58
C LYS A 29 -0.47 -1.77 -17.67
N ASP A 30 0.06 -1.81 -16.46
CA ASP A 30 -0.06 -2.94 -15.53
C ASP A 30 -0.06 -2.46 -14.06
N PRO A 31 -1.13 -1.79 -13.58
CA PRO A 31 -1.22 -1.31 -12.20
C PRO A 31 -1.11 -2.46 -11.18
N ALA A 32 -1.54 -3.66 -11.55
CA ALA A 32 -1.41 -4.87 -10.74
C ALA A 32 0.07 -5.24 -10.44
N LYS A 33 0.96 -5.14 -11.44
CA LYS A 33 2.39 -5.43 -11.27
C LYS A 33 3.07 -4.40 -10.39
N LEU A 34 2.70 -3.12 -10.51
CA LEU A 34 3.19 -2.06 -9.65
C LEU A 34 2.79 -2.29 -8.19
N ILE A 35 1.53 -2.64 -7.93
CA ILE A 35 1.03 -2.98 -6.59
C ILE A 35 1.75 -4.21 -6.04
N LEU A 36 1.93 -5.27 -6.84
CA LEU A 36 2.68 -6.47 -6.44
C LEU A 36 4.13 -6.15 -6.08
N PHE A 37 4.80 -5.32 -6.87
CA PHE A 37 6.17 -4.88 -6.57
C PHE A 37 6.23 -4.10 -5.26
N CYS A 38 5.27 -3.19 -5.02
CA CYS A 38 5.19 -2.44 -3.77
C CYS A 38 4.99 -3.39 -2.57
N VAL A 39 4.02 -4.30 -2.65
CA VAL A 39 3.74 -5.28 -1.58
C VAL A 39 4.96 -6.16 -1.30
N LEU A 40 5.67 -6.60 -2.34
CA LEU A 40 6.87 -7.41 -2.19
C LEU A 40 8.02 -6.63 -1.55
N MET A 41 8.18 -5.35 -1.91
CA MET A 41 9.15 -4.46 -1.29
C MET A 41 8.82 -4.18 0.19
N LEU A 42 7.56 -3.90 0.50
CA LEU A 42 7.06 -3.66 1.87
C LEU A 42 7.20 -4.90 2.77
N GLY A 43 6.84 -6.08 2.24
CA GLY A 43 6.99 -7.35 2.95
C GLY A 43 8.43 -7.78 3.12
N GLY A 44 9.28 -7.59 2.10
CA GLY A 44 10.69 -7.99 2.13
C GLY A 44 11.60 -7.06 2.93
N ALA A 45 11.30 -5.75 2.97
CA ALA A 45 12.12 -4.77 3.69
C ALA A 45 11.95 -4.84 5.22
N ARG A 46 10.79 -5.28 5.72
CA ARG A 46 10.50 -5.36 7.17
C ARG A 46 11.38 -6.37 7.94
N PRO A 47 11.59 -7.62 7.50
CA PRO A 47 12.51 -8.53 8.18
C PRO A 47 13.96 -8.00 8.15
N PHE A 48 14.39 -7.37 7.05
CA PHE A 48 15.71 -6.73 6.98
C PHE A 48 15.86 -5.56 7.97
N ALA A 49 14.79 -4.77 8.17
CA ALA A 49 14.80 -3.68 9.13
C ALA A 49 14.89 -4.14 10.60
N LEU A 50 14.37 -5.34 10.94
CA LEU A 50 14.45 -5.88 12.30
C LEU A 50 15.79 -6.55 12.64
N TYR A 51 16.43 -7.20 11.67
CA TYR A 51 17.74 -7.84 11.90
C TYR A 51 18.91 -6.84 11.92
N THR A 52 18.70 -5.63 11.39
CA THR A 52 19.71 -4.58 11.35
C THR A 52 19.74 -3.79 12.66
N THR A 53 20.91 -3.66 13.27
CA THR A 53 21.14 -2.83 14.47
C THR A 53 21.59 -1.40 14.15
N SER A 54 21.87 -1.09 12.87
CA SER A 54 22.30 0.24 12.43
C SER A 54 21.11 1.14 12.08
N LEU A 55 20.92 2.22 12.85
CA LEU A 55 19.87 3.22 12.62
C LEU A 55 19.90 3.81 11.21
N TRP A 56 21.08 3.99 10.62
CA TRP A 56 21.25 4.52 9.27
C TRP A 56 20.64 3.61 8.20
N VAL A 57 20.76 2.29 8.38
CA VAL A 57 20.19 1.30 7.45
C VAL A 57 18.67 1.24 7.60
N VAL A 58 18.15 1.39 8.83
CA VAL A 58 16.71 1.50 9.08
C VAL A 58 16.13 2.74 8.38
N TYR A 59 16.76 3.92 8.51
CA TYR A 59 16.32 5.12 7.80
C TYR A 59 16.41 4.97 6.28
N GLY A 60 17.49 4.35 5.78
CA GLY A 60 17.67 4.05 4.36
C GLY A 60 16.59 3.12 3.78
N LEU A 61 16.09 2.18 4.57
CA LEU A 61 14.97 1.29 4.22
C LEU A 61 13.60 1.96 4.36
N TYR A 62 13.46 2.93 5.26
CA TYR A 62 12.19 3.61 5.53
C TYR A 62 11.75 4.50 4.37
N ILE A 63 12.67 5.24 3.75
CA ILE A 63 12.39 6.11 2.60
C ILE A 63 11.69 5.36 1.46
N PRO A 64 12.26 4.27 0.91
CA PRO A 64 11.61 3.54 -0.16
C PRO A 64 10.33 2.83 0.28
N MET A 65 10.21 2.40 1.55
CA MET A 65 8.96 1.83 2.08
C MET A 65 7.83 2.86 2.07
N VAL A 66 8.08 4.10 2.51
CA VAL A 66 7.11 5.19 2.47
C VAL A 66 6.70 5.50 1.03
N ILE A 67 7.66 5.48 0.10
CA ILE A 67 7.40 5.70 -1.33
C ILE A 67 6.52 4.58 -1.91
N ALA A 68 6.85 3.33 -1.62
CA ALA A 68 6.08 2.18 -2.07
C ALA A 68 4.65 2.22 -1.49
N LEU A 69 4.51 2.56 -0.22
CA LEU A 69 3.21 2.68 0.44
C LEU A 69 2.35 3.81 -0.17
N GLY A 70 2.94 4.98 -0.46
CA GLY A 70 2.22 6.10 -1.09
C GLY A 70 1.85 5.80 -2.54
N THR A 71 2.75 5.10 -3.26
CA THR A 71 2.50 4.63 -4.63
C THR A 71 1.38 3.60 -4.66
N MET A 72 1.37 2.65 -3.72
CA MET A 72 0.32 1.63 -3.61
C MET A 72 -1.06 2.26 -3.38
N ASN A 73 -1.19 3.17 -2.41
CA ASN A 73 -2.46 3.85 -2.15
C ASN A 73 -2.94 4.63 -3.37
N THR A 74 -2.05 5.36 -4.04
CA THR A 74 -2.40 6.09 -5.27
C THR A 74 -2.83 5.16 -6.40
N ALA A 75 -2.15 4.02 -6.57
CA ALA A 75 -2.48 3.03 -7.60
C ALA A 75 -3.85 2.38 -7.36
N ILE A 76 -4.13 1.97 -6.11
CA ILE A 76 -5.42 1.39 -5.72
C ILE A 76 -6.53 2.41 -5.98
N THR A 77 -6.37 3.63 -5.47
CA THR A 77 -7.35 4.70 -5.60
C THR A 77 -7.60 5.06 -7.08
N SER A 78 -6.54 5.13 -7.89
CA SER A 78 -6.68 5.38 -9.33
C SER A 78 -7.41 4.23 -10.04
N ALA A 79 -7.10 2.98 -9.73
CA ALA A 79 -7.77 1.82 -10.32
C ALA A 79 -9.26 1.76 -9.92
N CYS A 80 -9.56 1.99 -8.64
CA CYS A 80 -10.92 2.06 -8.12
C CYS A 80 -11.72 3.21 -8.76
N SER A 81 -11.11 4.40 -8.93
CA SER A 81 -11.77 5.54 -9.59
C SER A 81 -12.14 5.26 -11.06
N GLY A 82 -11.39 4.40 -11.75
CA GLY A 82 -11.71 3.98 -13.11
C GLY A 82 -12.92 3.03 -13.21
N LEU A 83 -13.33 2.43 -12.09
CA LEU A 83 -14.49 1.52 -12.01
C LEU A 83 -15.78 2.23 -11.59
N ALA A 84 -15.68 3.43 -11.00
CA ALA A 84 -16.83 4.20 -10.52
C ALA A 84 -17.23 5.29 -11.52
N THR A 85 -18.54 5.48 -11.70
CA THR A 85 -19.10 6.63 -12.42
C THR A 85 -18.92 7.92 -11.60
N GLY A 86 -18.80 9.07 -12.26
CA GLY A 86 -18.44 10.35 -11.62
C GLY A 86 -19.27 10.73 -10.38
N ASP A 87 -20.55 10.34 -10.35
CA ASP A 87 -21.47 10.55 -9.23
C ASP A 87 -21.13 9.71 -7.97
N GLN A 88 -20.51 8.54 -8.16
CA GLN A 88 -20.16 7.60 -7.09
C GLN A 88 -18.72 7.76 -6.58
N LEU A 89 -17.90 8.60 -7.23
CA LEU A 89 -16.50 8.80 -6.85
C LEU A 89 -16.36 9.27 -5.41
N GLY A 90 -17.17 10.26 -4.98
CA GLY A 90 -17.14 10.75 -3.61
C GLY A 90 -17.43 9.66 -2.58
N GLY A 91 -18.43 8.81 -2.85
CA GLY A 91 -18.75 7.66 -2.00
C GLY A 91 -17.63 6.62 -1.95
N LEU A 92 -16.99 6.35 -3.09
CA LEU A 92 -15.85 5.44 -3.19
C LEU A 92 -14.66 5.93 -2.35
N PHE A 93 -14.28 7.20 -2.48
CA PHE A 93 -13.21 7.80 -1.67
C PHE A 93 -13.55 7.75 -0.19
N GLY A 94 -14.82 8.03 0.18
CA GLY A 94 -15.27 7.93 1.57
C GLY A 94 -15.17 6.52 2.15
N VAL A 95 -15.48 5.48 1.37
CA VAL A 95 -15.31 4.08 1.81
C VAL A 95 -13.84 3.72 1.97
N LEU A 96 -12.99 4.11 1.01
CA LEU A 96 -11.53 3.87 1.08
C LEU A 96 -10.92 4.52 2.33
N GLU A 97 -11.26 5.78 2.59
CA GLU A 97 -10.78 6.53 3.76
C GLU A 97 -11.32 5.94 5.08
N SER A 98 -12.57 5.47 5.08
CA SER A 98 -13.15 4.78 6.25
C SER A 98 -12.38 3.49 6.58
N VAL A 99 -12.05 2.68 5.56
CA VAL A 99 -11.26 1.46 5.74
C VAL A 99 -9.85 1.79 6.23
N GLU A 100 -9.21 2.82 5.68
CA GLU A 100 -7.88 3.28 6.10
C GLU A 100 -7.88 3.75 7.56
N SER A 101 -8.89 4.51 7.98
CA SER A 101 -9.04 4.98 9.36
C SER A 101 -9.23 3.83 10.35
N VAL A 102 -10.09 2.86 10.01
CA VAL A 102 -10.28 1.64 10.80
C VAL A 102 -8.97 0.85 10.88
N ALA A 103 -8.30 0.61 9.76
CA ALA A 103 -7.01 -0.08 9.74
C ALA A 103 -5.93 0.66 10.55
N GLY A 104 -5.92 1.99 10.50
CA GLY A 104 -5.01 2.85 11.24
C GLY A 104 -5.24 2.82 12.76
N MET A 105 -6.49 2.61 13.20
CA MET A 105 -6.83 2.45 14.61
C MET A 105 -6.53 1.04 15.12
N PHE A 106 -6.97 0.01 14.40
CA PHE A 106 -6.82 -1.39 14.84
C PHE A 106 -5.41 -1.95 14.60
N GLY A 107 -4.69 -1.45 13.60
CA GLY A 107 -3.36 -1.93 13.22
C GLY A 107 -2.34 -1.86 14.36
N PRO A 108 -2.12 -0.68 14.99
CA PRO A 108 -1.23 -0.55 16.13
C PRO A 108 -1.71 -1.34 17.36
N ALA A 109 -3.02 -1.40 17.60
CA ALA A 109 -3.59 -2.14 18.73
C ALA A 109 -3.31 -3.65 18.62
N LEU A 110 -3.56 -4.23 17.44
CA LEU A 110 -3.27 -5.64 17.16
C LEU A 110 -1.76 -5.91 17.10
N GLY A 111 -0.99 -5.02 16.48
CA GLY A 111 0.47 -5.15 16.39
C GLY A 111 1.14 -5.12 17.78
N GLY A 112 0.68 -4.24 18.66
CA GLY A 112 1.14 -4.16 20.06
C GLY A 112 0.73 -5.38 20.88
N LEU A 113 -0.51 -5.85 20.72
CA LEU A 113 -1.00 -7.04 21.42
C LEU A 113 -0.25 -8.30 21.01
N ILE A 114 0.08 -8.47 19.72
CA ILE A 114 0.87 -9.62 19.25
C ILE A 114 2.33 -9.52 19.74
N SER A 115 2.85 -8.29 19.84
CA SER A 115 4.23 -8.05 20.29
C SER A 115 4.45 -8.41 21.76
N SER A 116 3.40 -8.44 22.58
CA SER A 116 3.53 -8.81 23.99
C SER A 116 3.70 -10.32 24.22
N TYR A 117 3.37 -11.16 23.23
CA TYR A 117 3.55 -12.61 23.33
C TYR A 117 4.96 -13.07 22.91
N SER A 118 5.54 -12.48 21.87
CA SER A 118 6.90 -12.79 21.40
C SER A 118 7.42 -11.71 20.46
N GLU A 119 8.70 -11.32 20.57
CA GLU A 119 9.35 -10.35 19.68
C GLU A 119 9.26 -10.76 18.19
N GLY A 120 9.24 -12.06 17.89
CA GLY A 120 9.12 -12.57 16.52
C GLY A 120 7.68 -12.67 16.00
N ALA A 121 6.68 -12.72 16.89
CA ALA A 121 5.29 -12.98 16.50
C ALA A 121 4.70 -11.82 15.67
N THR A 122 5.03 -10.58 16.01
CA THR A 122 4.55 -9.41 15.25
C THR A 122 5.14 -9.38 13.85
N LEU A 123 6.41 -9.76 13.70
CA LEU A 123 7.05 -9.82 12.39
C LEU A 123 6.39 -10.90 11.52
N VAL A 124 6.15 -12.08 12.09
CA VAL A 124 5.47 -13.18 11.38
C VAL A 124 4.06 -12.75 10.98
N ALA A 125 3.28 -12.18 11.89
CA ALA A 125 1.92 -11.71 11.60
C ALA A 125 1.90 -10.67 10.47
N VAL A 126 2.82 -9.71 10.51
CA VAL A 126 3.00 -8.70 9.47
C VAL A 126 3.36 -9.32 8.12
N CYS A 127 4.36 -10.20 8.09
CA CYS A 127 4.80 -10.86 6.87
C CYS A 127 3.69 -11.74 6.29
N SER A 128 2.93 -12.43 7.14
CA SER A 128 1.75 -13.21 6.74
C SER A 128 0.66 -12.30 6.17
N CYS A 129 0.36 -11.15 6.77
CA CYS A 129 -0.59 -10.19 6.20
C CYS A 129 -0.15 -9.69 4.81
N TYR A 130 1.13 -9.35 4.64
CA TYR A 130 1.64 -8.96 3.32
C TYR A 130 1.64 -10.11 2.31
N ALA A 131 1.92 -11.34 2.74
CA ALA A 131 1.84 -12.52 1.89
C ALA A 131 0.39 -12.80 1.46
N VAL A 132 -0.57 -12.66 2.36
CA VAL A 132 -2.01 -12.77 2.04
C VAL A 132 -2.43 -11.65 1.09
N ALA A 133 -2.01 -10.40 1.33
CA ALA A 133 -2.28 -9.29 0.42
C ALA A 133 -1.68 -9.55 -0.97
N PHE A 134 -0.46 -10.09 -1.03
CA PHE A 134 0.21 -10.48 -2.27
C PHE A 134 -0.58 -11.56 -3.03
N LEU A 135 -1.08 -12.59 -2.33
CA LEU A 135 -1.92 -13.63 -2.92
C LEU A 135 -3.26 -13.10 -3.40
N ILE A 136 -3.90 -12.21 -2.63
CA ILE A 136 -5.15 -11.54 -3.05
C ILE A 136 -4.89 -10.71 -4.31
N VAL A 137 -3.79 -9.96 -4.38
CA VAL A 137 -3.48 -9.17 -5.56
C VAL A 137 -3.18 -10.08 -6.77
N LEU A 138 -2.42 -11.16 -6.59
CA LEU A 138 -2.15 -12.13 -7.66
C LEU A 138 -3.41 -12.80 -8.19
N LEU A 139 -4.28 -13.28 -7.30
CA LEU A 139 -5.43 -14.12 -7.65
C LEU A 139 -6.66 -13.29 -8.07
N PHE A 140 -6.96 -12.22 -7.33
CA PHE A 140 -8.16 -11.42 -7.54
C PHE A 140 -7.91 -10.17 -8.38
N PHE A 141 -6.82 -9.44 -8.16
CA PHE A 141 -6.60 -8.16 -8.85
C PHE A 141 -6.33 -8.36 -10.35
N ASN A 142 -5.56 -9.38 -10.71
CA ASN A 142 -5.31 -9.72 -12.10
C ASN A 142 -6.58 -10.22 -12.82
N ARG A 143 -7.48 -10.90 -12.09
CA ARG A 143 -8.69 -11.50 -12.67
C ARG A 143 -9.90 -10.57 -12.71
N HIS A 144 -10.04 -9.64 -11.75
CA HIS A 144 -11.19 -8.74 -11.66
C HIS A 144 -10.89 -7.31 -12.08
N VAL A 145 -9.69 -6.78 -11.82
CA VAL A 145 -9.34 -5.40 -12.18
C VAL A 145 -8.73 -5.34 -13.58
N VAL A 146 -7.74 -6.17 -13.89
CA VAL A 146 -7.10 -6.16 -15.22
C VAL A 146 -8.06 -6.65 -16.31
N ALA A 147 -8.85 -7.71 -16.05
CA ALA A 147 -9.86 -8.17 -17.01
C ALA A 147 -11.01 -7.16 -17.21
N ALA A 148 -11.45 -6.46 -16.16
CA ALA A 148 -12.47 -5.42 -16.28
C ALA A 148 -11.94 -4.17 -17.02
N SER A 149 -10.69 -3.76 -16.76
CA SER A 149 -10.03 -2.66 -17.48
C SER A 149 -9.77 -2.99 -18.97
N ALA A 150 -9.51 -4.26 -19.30
CA ALA A 150 -9.40 -4.73 -20.68
C ALA A 150 -10.75 -4.71 -21.42
N HIS A 151 -11.85 -5.08 -20.75
CA HIS A 151 -13.20 -4.98 -21.32
C HIS A 151 -13.66 -3.52 -21.52
N ALA A 152 -13.22 -2.58 -20.69
CA ALA A 152 -13.52 -1.16 -20.86
C ALA A 152 -12.80 -0.54 -22.07
N HIS A 153 -11.55 -0.91 -22.34
CA HIS A 153 -10.81 -0.44 -23.52
C HIS A 153 -11.21 -1.14 -24.83
N GLY A 154 -11.76 -2.36 -24.77
CA GLY A 154 -12.28 -3.06 -25.96
C GLY A 154 -13.61 -2.52 -26.50
N LYS A 155 -14.27 -1.59 -25.80
CA LYS A 155 -15.50 -0.93 -26.28
C LYS A 155 -15.27 0.46 -26.87
N ALA A 156 -14.01 0.92 -26.92
CA ALA A 156 -13.62 2.22 -27.47
C ALA A 156 -12.94 2.11 -28.84
N GLN A 157 -13.08 0.97 -29.53
CA GLN A 157 -12.63 0.76 -30.91
C GLN A 157 -13.81 0.41 -31.81
#